data_AF-A0A661JH53-F1
#
_entry.id   AF-A0A661JH53-F1
#
_cell.length_a   1.000
_cell.length_b   1.000
_cell.length_c   1.000
_cell.angle_alpha   90.00
_cell.angle_beta   90.00
_cell.angle_gamma   90.00
#
_symmetry.space_group_name_H-M   'P 1'
#
loop_
_entity.id
_entity.type
_entity.pdbx_description
1 polymer ?
#
loop_
_entity_poly.entity_id
_entity_poly.type
_entity_poly.pdbx_seq_one_letter_code
_entity_poly.pdbx_strand_id
1 'polypeptide(L)'
;MLYTIIDDTLDIIDLKNGTLLQKIETEGFFPSFTKNTIYLHTLDNKIIVFSSEKMVAPHSIKVAQSAIDASKDKVNVADAQGLLERAKGALAREDYSNAIKYAKEAKENAILPFITAAEKSISWCNFLHADAPEAENLLKDAKRAYVNGYFLDSIKQAIEAKESSDEVMKTRLMKYIALVLVSAFAITLLYRFGMLKEITAFVKVHPLTLIFSTIISLSIFVYLLLSAY
;
A
#
# COMPACT_ATOMS: atom_id res chain seq x y z
N MET A 1 23.27 4.90 -6.89
CA MET A 1 23.81 6.16 -6.38
C MET A 1 24.55 6.86 -7.49
N LEU A 2 24.57 8.19 -7.46
CA LEU A 2 25.36 9.04 -8.33
C LEU A 2 26.45 9.67 -7.48
N TYR A 3 27.63 9.80 -8.07
CA TYR A 3 28.78 10.46 -7.47
C TYR A 3 29.12 11.66 -8.35
N THR A 4 29.22 12.84 -7.77
CA THR A 4 29.63 14.05 -8.50
C THR A 4 30.68 14.79 -7.70
N ILE A 5 31.67 15.36 -8.40
CA ILE A 5 32.70 16.20 -7.80
C ILE A 5 32.38 17.64 -8.19
N ILE A 6 32.19 18.51 -7.21
CA ILE A 6 31.89 19.94 -7.39
C ILE A 6 32.76 20.71 -6.41
N ASP A 7 33.58 21.64 -6.89
CA ASP A 7 34.40 22.54 -6.06
C ASP A 7 35.12 21.84 -4.90
N ASP A 8 35.98 20.87 -5.22
CA ASP A 8 36.74 20.05 -4.26
C ASP A 8 35.89 19.31 -3.23
N THR A 9 34.65 18.99 -3.58
CA THR A 9 33.77 18.15 -2.75
C THR A 9 33.18 17.01 -3.56
N LEU A 10 33.15 15.81 -2.97
CA LEU A 10 32.47 14.63 -3.49
C LEU A 10 31.08 14.56 -2.85
N ASP A 11 30.08 14.85 -3.68
CA ASP A 11 28.68 14.70 -3.33
C ASP A 11 28.18 13.31 -3.72
N ILE A 12 27.53 12.64 -2.78
CA ILE A 12 27.02 11.28 -2.93
C ILE A 12 25.50 11.35 -2.86
N ILE A 13 24.86 11.05 -3.99
CA ILE A 13 23.44 11.32 -4.22
C ILE A 13 22.70 9.99 -4.45
N ASP A 14 21.54 9.83 -3.82
CA ASP A 14 20.61 8.76 -4.17
C ASP A 14 19.94 9.07 -5.51
N LEU A 15 20.17 8.20 -6.51
CA LEU A 15 19.61 8.35 -7.86
C LEU A 15 18.09 8.24 -7.89
N LYS A 16 17.47 7.55 -6.93
CA LYS A 16 16.02 7.29 -6.96
C LYS A 16 15.21 8.53 -6.66
N ASN A 17 15.69 9.38 -5.75
CA ASN A 17 14.96 10.54 -5.24
C ASN A 17 15.78 11.85 -5.29
N GLY A 18 17.02 11.81 -5.78
CA GLY A 18 17.90 12.98 -5.86
C GLY A 18 18.42 13.47 -4.52
N THR A 19 18.28 12.71 -3.43
CA THR A 19 18.68 13.16 -2.09
C THR A 19 20.19 13.08 -1.91
N LEU A 20 20.80 14.18 -1.43
CA LEU A 20 22.20 14.19 -1.00
C LEU A 20 22.35 13.33 0.27
N LEU A 21 23.10 12.24 0.15
CA LEU A 21 23.37 11.31 1.25
C LEU A 21 24.55 11.77 2.09
N GLN A 22 25.62 12.21 1.43
CA GLN A 22 26.83 12.67 2.10
C GLN A 22 27.60 13.63 1.19
N LYS A 23 28.27 14.60 1.81
CA LYS A 23 29.23 15.51 1.20
C LYS A 23 30.58 15.30 1.86
N ILE A 24 31.62 15.11 1.06
CA ILE A 24 32.99 14.84 1.54
C ILE A 24 33.92 15.86 0.90
N GLU A 25 34.70 16.60 1.69
CA GLU A 25 35.77 17.45 1.15
C GLU A 25 36.89 16.57 0.58
N THR A 26 37.30 16.85 -0.66
CA THR A 26 38.27 16.07 -1.43
C THR A 26 39.60 16.81 -1.64
N GLU A 27 39.87 17.91 -0.95
CA GLU A 27 41.19 18.55 -1.00
C GLU A 27 42.31 17.53 -0.70
N GLY A 28 43.17 17.28 -1.69
CA GLY A 28 44.27 16.31 -1.57
C GLY A 28 43.90 14.83 -1.74
N PHE A 29 42.69 14.53 -2.22
CA PHE A 29 42.24 13.16 -2.49
C PHE A 29 42.09 12.87 -3.98
N PHE A 30 42.46 11.65 -4.39
CA PHE A 30 42.18 11.11 -5.72
C PHE A 30 41.10 10.01 -5.60
N PRO A 31 39.86 10.25 -6.04
CA PRO A 31 38.81 9.24 -5.98
C PRO A 31 38.97 8.20 -7.09
N SER A 32 38.82 6.93 -6.74
CA SER A 32 38.59 5.85 -7.70
C SER A 32 37.28 5.13 -7.39
N PHE A 33 36.59 4.69 -8.43
CA PHE A 33 35.23 4.20 -8.34
C PHE A 33 35.14 2.75 -8.79
N THR A 34 34.47 1.93 -7.99
CA THR A 34 33.94 0.64 -8.42
C THR A 34 32.41 0.69 -8.37
N LYS A 35 31.74 -0.41 -8.75
CA LYS A 35 30.27 -0.47 -8.80
C LYS A 35 29.60 -0.05 -7.47
N ASN A 36 30.21 -0.40 -6.33
CA ASN A 36 29.60 -0.23 -5.00
C ASN A 36 30.54 0.46 -3.98
N THR A 37 31.76 0.80 -4.36
CA THR A 37 32.77 1.28 -3.42
C THR A 37 33.53 2.46 -4.03
N ILE A 38 33.70 3.51 -3.23
CA ILE A 38 34.59 4.63 -3.53
C ILE A 38 35.87 4.43 -2.73
N TYR A 39 37.01 4.57 -3.38
CA TYR A 39 38.31 4.62 -2.75
C TYR A 39 38.84 6.04 -2.86
N LEU A 40 39.09 6.70 -1.74
CA LEU A 40 39.78 7.99 -1.72
C LEU A 40 41.25 7.73 -1.38
N HIS A 41 42.13 8.03 -2.31
CA HIS A 41 43.58 7.95 -2.12
C HIS A 41 44.10 9.28 -1.60
N THR A 42 44.81 9.26 -0.49
CA THR A 42 45.48 10.44 0.08
C THR A 42 46.92 10.58 -0.42
N LEU A 43 47.50 11.77 -0.27
CA LEU A 43 48.92 12.03 -0.57
C LEU A 43 49.89 11.19 0.29
N ASP A 44 49.48 10.76 1.50
CA ASP A 44 50.26 9.87 2.36
C ASP A 44 50.03 8.38 2.07
N ASN A 45 49.44 8.06 0.92
CA ASN A 45 49.22 6.71 0.42
C ASN A 45 48.24 5.86 1.28
N LYS A 46 47.40 6.52 2.09
CA LYS A 46 46.26 5.87 2.76
C LYS A 46 45.08 5.78 1.80
N ILE A 47 44.29 4.72 1.97
CA ILE A 47 43.09 4.47 1.18
C ILE A 47 41.89 4.48 2.12
N ILE A 48 40.99 5.45 1.92
CA ILE A 48 39.71 5.49 2.63
C ILE A 48 38.66 4.82 1.75
N VAL A 49 38.03 3.77 2.29
CA VAL A 49 37.06 2.96 1.57
C VAL A 49 35.65 3.31 2.03
N PHE A 50 34.82 3.83 1.12
CA PHE A 50 33.40 4.07 1.35
C PHE A 50 32.60 2.98 0.63
N SER A 51 32.06 2.03 1.38
CA SER A 51 31.07 1.11 0.82
C SER A 51 29.71 1.80 0.71
N SER A 52 28.99 1.53 -0.37
CA SER A 52 27.63 2.04 -0.56
C SER A 52 26.71 1.74 0.60
N GLU A 53 26.86 0.55 1.19
CA GLU A 53 25.99 0.08 2.26
C GLU A 53 26.21 0.85 3.56
N LYS A 54 27.48 1.17 3.89
CA LYS A 54 27.84 1.96 5.07
C LYS A 54 27.18 3.34 5.06
N MET A 55 27.02 3.92 3.87
CA MET A 55 26.40 5.23 3.68
C MET A 55 24.87 5.16 3.63
N VAL A 56 24.31 4.10 3.03
CA VAL A 56 22.87 3.93 2.85
C VAL A 56 22.18 3.47 4.13
N ALA A 57 22.85 2.73 5.01
CA ALA A 57 22.24 2.19 6.23
C ALA A 57 21.71 3.27 7.20
N PRO A 58 22.47 4.32 7.59
CA PRO A 58 21.96 5.37 8.46
C PRO A 58 20.78 6.13 7.83
N HIS A 59 20.86 6.43 6.53
CA HIS A 59 19.77 7.07 5.80
C HIS A 59 18.51 6.20 5.80
N SER A 60 18.64 4.90 5.54
CA SER A 60 17.52 3.95 5.54
C SER A 60 16.83 3.88 6.89
N ILE A 61 17.59 3.90 7.99
CA ILE A 61 17.05 3.93 9.36
C ILE A 61 16.28 5.23 9.62
N LYS A 62 16.81 6.39 9.18
CA LYS A 62 16.12 7.68 9.32
C LYS A 62 14.80 7.69 8.55
N VAL A 63 14.81 7.18 7.32
CA VAL A 63 13.62 7.04 6.47
C VAL A 63 12.58 6.13 7.14
N ALA A 64 12.99 4.99 7.70
CA ALA A 64 12.11 4.07 8.42
C ALA A 64 11.51 4.71 9.68
N GLN A 65 12.30 5.46 10.46
CA GLN A 65 11.83 6.21 11.61
C GLN A 65 10.74 7.22 11.21
N SER A 66 10.97 8.02 10.16
CA SER A 66 9.97 8.97 9.66
C SER A 66 8.66 8.30 9.22
N ALA A 67 8.73 7.11 8.61
CA ALA A 67 7.55 6.34 8.24
C ALA A 67 6.77 5.85 9.48
N ILE A 68 7.47 5.37 10.52
CA ILE A 68 6.87 4.96 11.79
C ILE A 68 6.20 6.14 12.49
N ASP A 69 6.89 7.29 12.56
CA ASP A 69 6.36 8.49 13.21
C ASP A 69 5.10 9.01 12.52
N ALA A 70 5.03 8.92 11.19
CA ALA A 70 3.84 9.27 10.42
C ALA A 70 2.65 8.32 10.66
N SER A 71 2.92 7.08 11.10
CA SER A 71 1.91 6.01 11.24
C SER A 71 1.41 5.82 12.67
N LYS A 72 2.17 6.26 13.68
CA LYS A 72 1.96 5.92 15.10
C LYS A 72 0.58 6.31 15.65
N ASP A 73 -0.02 7.38 15.13
CA ASP A 73 -1.31 7.90 15.60
C ASP A 73 -2.50 7.21 14.91
N LYS A 74 -2.24 6.33 13.92
CA LYS A 74 -3.24 5.71 13.07
C LYS A 74 -3.32 4.20 13.23
N VAL A 75 -2.19 3.53 13.53
CA VAL A 75 -2.10 2.07 13.67
C VAL A 75 -1.09 1.67 14.75
N ASN A 76 -1.19 0.42 15.20
CA ASN A 76 -0.16 -0.17 16.06
C ASN A 76 1.14 -0.36 15.26
N VAL A 77 2.20 0.32 15.68
CA VAL A 77 3.53 0.29 15.04
C VAL A 77 4.56 -0.57 15.79
N ALA A 78 4.14 -1.40 16.75
CA ALA A 78 5.05 -2.19 17.58
C ALA A 78 6.00 -3.09 16.77
N ASP A 79 5.48 -3.80 15.76
CA ASP A 79 6.29 -4.67 14.91
C ASP A 79 7.32 -3.87 14.09
N ALA A 80 6.91 -2.71 13.56
CA ALA A 80 7.78 -1.80 12.81
C ALA A 80 8.88 -1.20 13.72
N GLN A 81 8.54 -0.83 14.96
CA GLN A 81 9.50 -0.37 15.96
C GLN A 81 10.51 -1.46 16.33
N GLY A 82 10.05 -2.70 16.53
CA GLY A 82 10.93 -3.84 16.80
C GLY A 82 11.95 -4.08 15.68
N LEU A 83 11.54 -3.94 14.42
CA LEU A 83 12.43 -4.02 13.25
C LEU A 83 13.40 -2.83 13.20
N LEU A 84 12.95 -1.62 13.52
CA LEU A 84 13.82 -0.45 13.56
C LEU A 84 14.93 -0.59 14.61
N GLU A 85 14.61 -1.11 15.79
CA GLU A 85 15.62 -1.37 16.83
C GLU A 85 16.62 -2.45 16.40
N ARG A 86 16.17 -3.49 15.69
CA ARG A 86 17.08 -4.47 15.06
C ARG A 86 17.98 -3.83 14.02
N ALA A 87 17.46 -2.88 13.22
CA ALA A 87 18.25 -2.14 12.24
C ALA A 87 19.33 -1.29 12.91
N LYS A 88 18.99 -0.54 13.97
CA LYS A 88 19.95 0.23 14.78
C LYS A 88 21.01 -0.67 15.42
N GLY A 89 20.61 -1.81 15.95
CA GLY A 89 21.54 -2.80 16.52
C GLY A 89 22.48 -3.42 15.49
N ALA A 90 22.01 -3.68 14.27
CA ALA A 90 22.85 -4.14 13.15
C ALA A 90 23.85 -3.04 12.73
N LEU A 91 23.41 -1.79 12.64
CA LEU A 91 24.29 -0.65 12.33
C LEU A 91 25.40 -0.50 13.37
N ALA A 92 25.08 -0.64 14.66
CA ALA A 92 26.06 -0.57 15.75
C ALA A 92 27.12 -1.68 15.69
N ARG A 93 26.82 -2.81 15.03
CA ARG A 93 27.76 -3.91 14.77
C ARG A 93 28.45 -3.83 13.41
N GLU A 94 28.30 -2.69 12.71
CA GLU A 94 28.79 -2.49 11.34
C GLU A 94 28.23 -3.47 10.30
N ASP A 95 27.10 -4.13 10.61
CA ASP A 95 26.39 -5.03 9.70
C ASP A 95 25.39 -4.24 8.84
N TYR A 96 25.95 -3.51 7.86
CA TYR A 96 25.20 -2.56 7.05
C TYR A 96 24.12 -3.21 6.18
N SER A 97 24.38 -4.41 5.64
CA SER A 97 23.42 -5.17 4.84
C SER A 97 22.15 -5.48 5.65
N ASN A 98 22.30 -6.05 6.86
CA ASN A 98 21.15 -6.34 7.72
C ASN A 98 20.49 -5.07 8.25
N ALA A 99 21.26 -4.00 8.52
CA ALA A 99 20.69 -2.72 8.91
C ALA A 99 19.75 -2.14 7.83
N ILE A 100 20.17 -2.17 6.56
CA ILE A 100 19.35 -1.74 5.42
C ILE A 100 18.11 -2.62 5.29
N LYS A 101 18.28 -3.95 5.38
CA LYS A 101 17.17 -4.91 5.29
C LYS A 101 16.10 -4.65 6.35
N TYR A 102 16.51 -4.60 7.62
CA TYR A 102 15.55 -4.37 8.72
C TYR A 102 14.91 -2.98 8.66
N ALA A 103 15.65 -1.94 8.26
CA ALA A 103 15.08 -0.61 8.07
C ALA A 103 14.02 -0.60 6.96
N LYS A 104 14.27 -1.31 5.85
CA LYS A 104 13.30 -1.46 4.75
C LYS A 104 12.04 -2.17 5.24
N GLU A 105 12.17 -3.29 5.94
CA GLU A 105 11.04 -4.05 6.50
C GLU A 105 10.25 -3.20 7.51
N ALA A 106 10.92 -2.43 8.38
CA ALA A 106 10.28 -1.52 9.31
C ALA A 106 9.44 -0.46 8.59
N LYS A 107 10.00 0.17 7.55
CA LYS A 107 9.30 1.14 6.70
C LYS A 107 8.08 0.53 6.01
N GLU A 108 8.22 -0.68 5.48
CA GLU A 108 7.14 -1.40 4.79
C GLU A 108 6.01 -1.77 5.76
N ASN A 109 6.33 -2.30 6.94
CA ASN A 109 5.34 -2.62 7.97
C ASN A 109 4.58 -1.40 8.50
N ALA A 110 5.19 -0.21 8.48
CA ALA A 110 4.52 1.02 8.88
C ALA A 110 3.49 1.51 7.85
N ILE A 111 3.83 1.48 6.54
CA ILE A 111 3.05 2.18 5.50
C ILE A 111 2.17 1.25 4.65
N LEU A 112 2.66 0.06 4.30
CA LEU A 112 1.95 -0.84 3.39
C LEU A 112 0.55 -1.26 3.87
N PRO A 113 0.24 -1.38 5.18
CA PRO A 113 -1.12 -1.69 5.62
C PRO A 113 -2.17 -0.69 5.10
N PHE A 114 -1.85 0.60 5.02
CA PHE A 114 -2.78 1.62 4.52
C PHE A 114 -3.04 1.47 3.02
N ILE A 115 -1.97 1.32 2.23
CA ILE A 115 -2.06 1.12 0.77
C ILE A 115 -2.83 -0.17 0.47
N THR A 116 -2.52 -1.26 1.18
CA THR A 116 -3.19 -2.56 1.01
C THR A 116 -4.67 -2.49 1.37
N ALA A 117 -5.03 -1.74 2.42
CA ALA A 117 -6.42 -1.57 2.81
C ALA A 117 -7.23 -0.81 1.74
N ALA A 118 -6.65 0.25 1.16
CA ALA A 118 -7.24 0.98 0.05
C ALA A 118 -7.39 0.11 -1.21
N GLU A 119 -6.35 -0.66 -1.57
CA GLU A 119 -6.40 -1.61 -2.69
C GLU A 119 -7.52 -2.64 -2.52
N LYS A 120 -7.67 -3.21 -1.32
CA LYS A 120 -8.74 -4.17 -1.03
C LYS A 120 -10.12 -3.52 -1.18
N SER A 121 -10.32 -2.32 -0.65
CA SER A 121 -11.62 -1.63 -0.76
C SER A 121 -11.97 -1.32 -2.23
N ILE A 122 -11.02 -0.80 -3.03
CA ILE A 122 -11.21 -0.58 -4.47
C ILE A 122 -11.48 -1.89 -5.22
N SER A 123 -10.80 -2.98 -4.85
CA SER A 123 -11.07 -4.31 -5.43
C SER A 123 -12.51 -4.77 -5.17
N TRP A 124 -13.10 -4.43 -4.02
CA TRP A 124 -14.51 -4.72 -3.75
C TRP A 124 -15.47 -3.88 -4.59
N CYS A 125 -15.16 -2.59 -4.82
CA CYS A 125 -15.91 -1.76 -5.75
C CYS A 125 -15.95 -2.39 -7.15
N ASN A 126 -14.80 -2.83 -7.65
CA ASN A 126 -14.68 -3.48 -8.97
C ASN A 126 -15.48 -4.79 -9.03
N PHE A 127 -15.44 -5.60 -7.98
CA PHE A 127 -16.25 -6.82 -7.88
C PHE A 127 -17.76 -6.53 -7.94
N LEU A 128 -18.21 -5.42 -7.37
CA LEU A 128 -19.62 -4.99 -7.36
C LEU A 128 -20.04 -4.22 -8.63
N HIS A 129 -19.14 -4.07 -9.60
CA HIS A 129 -19.30 -3.21 -10.77
C HIS A 129 -19.69 -1.77 -10.36
N ALA A 130 -19.00 -1.24 -9.35
CA ALA A 130 -19.12 0.13 -8.90
C ALA A 130 -17.82 0.88 -9.22
N ASP A 131 -17.89 1.84 -10.14
CA ASP A 131 -16.74 2.64 -10.52
C ASP A 131 -16.37 3.61 -9.39
N ALA A 132 -15.10 3.62 -8.99
CA ALA A 132 -14.56 4.49 -7.95
C ALA A 132 -13.31 5.28 -8.44
N PRO A 133 -13.43 6.10 -9.50
CA PRO A 133 -12.28 6.73 -10.14
C PRO A 133 -11.50 7.69 -9.23
N GLU A 134 -12.18 8.34 -8.29
CA GLU A 134 -11.53 9.20 -7.30
C GLU A 134 -10.63 8.40 -6.36
N ALA A 135 -11.13 7.29 -5.81
CA ALA A 135 -10.36 6.38 -4.96
C ALA A 135 -9.13 5.81 -5.71
N GLU A 136 -9.26 5.46 -6.99
CA GLU A 136 -8.15 4.99 -7.81
C GLU A 136 -7.05 6.04 -8.02
N ASN A 137 -7.44 7.30 -8.25
CA ASN A 137 -6.50 8.41 -8.39
C ASN A 137 -5.78 8.68 -7.07
N LEU A 138 -6.51 8.72 -5.94
CA LEU A 138 -5.94 8.87 -4.60
C LEU A 138 -4.95 7.75 -4.28
N LEU A 139 -5.28 6.49 -4.60
CA LEU A 139 -4.36 5.36 -4.42
C LEU A 139 -3.10 5.49 -5.28
N LYS A 140 -3.23 5.97 -6.52
CA LYS A 140 -2.09 6.20 -7.40
C LYS A 140 -1.15 7.28 -6.84
N ASP A 141 -1.71 8.37 -6.34
CA ASP A 141 -0.94 9.42 -5.70
C ASP A 141 -0.30 8.91 -4.39
N ALA A 142 -1.01 8.11 -3.60
CA ALA A 142 -0.48 7.52 -2.37
C ALA A 142 0.77 6.66 -2.63
N LYS A 143 0.74 5.87 -3.71
CA LYS A 143 1.87 5.05 -4.17
C LYS A 143 3.04 5.92 -4.65
N ARG A 144 2.76 7.02 -5.35
CA ARG A 144 3.79 7.97 -5.79
C ARG A 144 4.45 8.65 -4.59
N ALA A 145 3.67 9.12 -3.63
CA ALA A 145 4.15 9.73 -2.39
C ALA A 145 5.03 8.75 -1.60
N TYR A 146 4.63 7.47 -1.49
CA TYR A 146 5.42 6.42 -0.85
C TYR A 146 6.80 6.25 -1.50
N VAL A 147 6.86 6.17 -2.83
CA VAL A 147 8.12 6.01 -3.57
C VAL A 147 9.05 7.20 -3.37
N ASN A 148 8.48 8.41 -3.31
CA ASN A 148 9.21 9.66 -3.12
C ASN A 148 9.60 9.94 -1.66
N GLY A 149 9.18 9.11 -0.71
CA GLY A 149 9.48 9.29 0.73
C GLY A 149 8.55 10.28 1.45
N TYR A 150 7.48 10.74 0.81
CA TYR A 150 6.45 11.59 1.43
C TYR A 150 5.44 10.72 2.21
N PHE A 151 5.88 10.14 3.34
CA PHE A 151 5.10 9.12 4.05
C PHE A 151 3.79 9.63 4.63
N LEU A 152 3.77 10.85 5.17
CA LEU A 152 2.54 11.44 5.71
C LEU A 152 1.48 11.61 4.62
N ASP A 153 1.87 12.16 3.47
CA ASP A 153 0.98 12.33 2.32
C ASP A 153 0.52 10.98 1.76
N SER A 154 1.42 10.00 1.71
CA SER A 154 1.10 8.63 1.29
C SER A 154 0.01 8.00 2.18
N ILE A 155 0.16 8.07 3.50
CA ILE A 155 -0.84 7.55 4.45
C ILE A 155 -2.16 8.29 4.29
N LYS A 156 -2.11 9.62 4.24
CA LYS A 156 -3.31 10.47 4.09
C LYS A 156 -4.10 10.09 2.84
N GLN A 157 -3.44 10.04 1.68
CA GLN A 157 -4.08 9.71 0.40
C GLN A 157 -4.58 8.27 0.36
N ALA A 158 -3.88 7.31 0.99
CA ALA A 158 -4.36 5.93 1.09
C ALA A 158 -5.63 5.81 1.98
N ILE A 159 -5.71 6.55 3.08
CA ILE A 159 -6.90 6.59 3.93
C ILE A 159 -8.07 7.21 3.16
N GLU A 160 -7.87 8.37 2.52
CA GLU A 160 -8.89 9.04 1.71
C GLU A 160 -9.37 8.14 0.55
N ALA A 161 -8.45 7.42 -0.11
CA ALA A 161 -8.79 6.44 -1.15
C ALA A 161 -9.72 5.35 -0.62
N LYS A 162 -9.39 4.78 0.55
CA LYS A 162 -10.21 3.74 1.19
C LYS A 162 -11.59 4.27 1.57
N GLU A 163 -11.66 5.45 2.17
CA GLU A 163 -12.93 6.06 2.59
C GLU A 163 -13.82 6.35 1.38
N SER A 164 -13.26 6.93 0.31
CA SER A 164 -13.96 7.18 -0.96
C SER A 164 -14.52 5.88 -1.57
N SER A 165 -13.73 4.80 -1.64
CA SER A 165 -14.20 3.52 -2.15
C SER A 165 -15.24 2.86 -1.24
N ASP A 166 -15.10 2.96 0.08
CA ASP A 166 -16.09 2.44 1.04
C ASP A 166 -17.46 3.15 0.88
N GLU A 167 -17.48 4.46 0.61
CA GLU A 167 -18.72 5.20 0.35
C GLU A 167 -19.41 4.78 -0.96
N VAL A 168 -18.63 4.61 -2.04
CA VAL A 168 -19.13 4.10 -3.33
C VAL A 168 -19.69 2.69 -3.15
N MET A 169 -18.95 1.82 -2.46
CA MET A 169 -19.37 0.45 -2.14
C MET A 169 -20.68 0.43 -1.35
N LYS A 170 -20.78 1.22 -0.28
CA LYS A 170 -21.98 1.32 0.56
C LYS A 170 -23.20 1.76 -0.26
N THR A 171 -23.03 2.75 -1.14
CA THR A 171 -24.11 3.23 -2.01
C THR A 171 -24.59 2.14 -2.97
N ARG A 172 -23.67 1.38 -3.57
CA ARG A 172 -24.00 0.27 -4.46
C ARG A 172 -24.71 -0.86 -3.72
N LEU A 173 -24.20 -1.23 -2.54
CA LEU A 173 -24.77 -2.28 -1.70
C LEU A 173 -26.22 -1.95 -1.28
N MET A 174 -26.48 -0.70 -0.89
CA MET A 174 -27.83 -0.25 -0.53
C MET A 174 -28.81 -0.37 -1.70
N LYS A 175 -28.37 -0.10 -2.94
CA LYS A 175 -29.21 -0.31 -4.15
C LYS A 175 -29.55 -1.79 -4.35
N TYR A 176 -28.57 -2.69 -4.17
CA TYR A 176 -28.81 -4.14 -4.26
C TYR A 176 -29.77 -4.62 -3.18
N ILE A 177 -29.58 -4.20 -1.92
CA ILE A 177 -30.47 -4.56 -0.81
C ILE A 177 -31.90 -4.08 -1.09
N ALA A 178 -32.07 -2.83 -1.54
CA ALA A 178 -33.38 -2.30 -1.90
C ALA A 178 -34.06 -3.12 -3.01
N LEU A 179 -33.31 -3.53 -4.05
CA LEU A 179 -33.83 -4.37 -5.13
C LEU A 179 -34.28 -5.76 -4.63
N VAL A 180 -33.49 -6.38 -3.75
CA VAL A 180 -33.83 -7.67 -3.13
C VAL A 180 -35.09 -7.54 -2.26
N LEU A 181 -35.22 -6.47 -1.47
CA LEU A 181 -36.41 -6.25 -0.64
C LEU A 181 -37.67 -6.00 -1.48
N VAL A 182 -37.58 -5.19 -2.54
CA VAL A 182 -38.70 -4.92 -3.46
C VAL A 182 -39.15 -6.20 -4.18
N SER A 183 -38.21 -7.00 -4.66
CA SER A 183 -38.53 -8.29 -5.31
C SER A 183 -39.15 -9.29 -4.33
N ALA A 184 -38.63 -9.41 -3.10
CA ALA A 184 -39.23 -10.24 -2.07
C ALA A 184 -40.65 -9.80 -1.70
N PHE A 185 -40.88 -8.49 -1.58
CA PHE A 185 -42.21 -7.94 -1.30
C PHE A 185 -43.19 -8.22 -2.46
N ALA A 186 -42.76 -8.04 -3.71
CA ALA A 186 -43.58 -8.34 -4.88
C ALA A 186 -43.98 -9.83 -4.94
N ILE A 187 -43.05 -10.75 -4.68
CA ILE A 187 -43.33 -12.20 -4.59
C ILE A 187 -44.36 -12.48 -3.49
N THR A 188 -44.23 -11.83 -2.34
CA THR A 188 -45.16 -11.98 -1.21
C THR A 188 -46.58 -11.51 -1.57
N LEU A 189 -46.70 -10.39 -2.29
CA LEU A 189 -48.00 -9.90 -2.78
C LEU A 189 -48.62 -10.89 -3.78
N LEU A 190 -47.84 -11.39 -4.75
CA LEU A 190 -48.31 -12.38 -5.72
C LEU A 190 -48.82 -13.65 -5.03
N TYR A 191 -48.16 -14.07 -3.94
CA TYR A 191 -48.61 -15.17 -3.11
C TYR A 191 -49.94 -14.89 -2.43
N ARG A 192 -50.09 -13.71 -1.83
CA ARG A 192 -51.31 -13.32 -1.12
C ARG A 192 -52.54 -13.21 -2.02
N PHE A 193 -52.37 -12.79 -3.28
CA PHE A 193 -53.47 -12.66 -4.25
C PHE A 193 -53.84 -13.95 -4.99
N GLY A 194 -53.25 -15.10 -4.63
CA GLY A 194 -53.61 -16.38 -5.24
C GLY A 194 -53.13 -16.55 -6.69
N MET A 195 -52.33 -15.62 -7.21
CA MET A 195 -51.76 -15.67 -8.57
C MET A 195 -50.65 -16.72 -8.72
N LEU A 196 -50.33 -17.46 -7.66
CA LEU A 196 -49.30 -18.50 -7.71
C LEU A 196 -49.62 -19.65 -8.67
N LYS A 197 -50.91 -19.97 -8.87
CA LYS A 197 -51.32 -21.04 -9.79
C LYS A 197 -51.00 -20.69 -11.24
N GLU A 198 -51.15 -19.43 -11.62
CA GLU A 198 -50.85 -18.94 -12.97
C GLU A 198 -49.33 -18.84 -13.18
N ILE A 199 -48.59 -18.40 -12.17
CA ILE A 199 -47.12 -18.34 -12.21
C ILE A 199 -46.51 -19.75 -12.26
N THR A 200 -46.99 -20.70 -11.45
CA THR A 200 -46.50 -22.09 -11.50
C THR A 200 -46.80 -22.80 -12.82
N ALA A 201 -47.93 -22.49 -13.46
CA ALA A 201 -48.22 -22.94 -14.82
C ALA A 201 -47.23 -22.35 -15.85
N PHE A 202 -46.92 -21.05 -15.73
CA PHE A 202 -45.94 -20.38 -16.60
C PHE A 202 -44.51 -20.91 -16.42
N VAL A 203 -44.07 -21.14 -15.17
CA VAL A 203 -42.74 -21.68 -14.84
C VAL A 203 -42.56 -23.12 -15.34
N LYS A 204 -43.62 -23.94 -15.36
CA LYS A 204 -43.58 -25.27 -15.97
C LYS A 204 -43.26 -25.23 -17.47
N VAL A 205 -43.61 -24.15 -18.16
CA VAL A 205 -43.32 -23.95 -19.59
C VAL A 205 -41.90 -23.41 -19.81
N HIS A 206 -41.34 -22.67 -18.83
CA HIS A 206 -40.00 -22.07 -18.91
C HIS A 206 -39.17 -22.28 -17.61
N PRO A 207 -38.71 -23.51 -17.34
CA PRO A 207 -38.07 -23.88 -16.06
C PRO A 207 -36.67 -23.28 -15.85
N LEU A 208 -35.93 -22.99 -16.92
CA LEU A 208 -34.56 -22.46 -16.84
C LEU A 208 -34.51 -21.02 -16.28
N THR A 209 -35.55 -20.22 -16.54
CA THR A 209 -35.61 -18.81 -16.12
C THR A 209 -35.76 -18.64 -14.60
N LEU A 210 -36.46 -19.55 -13.92
CA LEU A 210 -36.68 -19.42 -12.47
C LEU A 210 -35.54 -20.00 -11.63
N ILE A 211 -34.88 -21.05 -12.13
CA ILE A 211 -33.72 -21.66 -11.48
C ILE A 211 -32.56 -20.66 -11.42
N PHE A 212 -32.31 -19.92 -12.50
CA PHE A 212 -31.31 -18.86 -12.48
C PHE A 212 -31.65 -17.73 -11.51
N SER A 213 -32.90 -17.25 -11.50
CA SER A 213 -33.33 -16.20 -10.58
C SER A 213 -33.19 -16.61 -9.11
N THR A 214 -33.64 -17.81 -8.75
CA THR A 214 -33.62 -18.28 -7.36
C THR A 214 -32.23 -18.66 -6.87
N ILE A 215 -31.39 -19.27 -7.71
CA ILE A 215 -30.00 -19.57 -7.37
C ILE A 215 -29.21 -18.27 -7.16
N ILE A 216 -29.42 -17.25 -8.00
CA ILE A 216 -28.77 -15.94 -7.84
C ILE A 216 -29.22 -15.28 -6.53
N SER A 217 -30.52 -15.26 -6.23
CA SER A 217 -31.05 -14.69 -4.98
C SER A 217 -30.55 -15.42 -3.74
N LEU A 218 -30.50 -16.76 -3.76
CA LEU A 218 -30.05 -17.57 -2.63
C LEU A 218 -28.54 -17.46 -2.40
N SER A 219 -27.75 -17.39 -3.48
CA SER A 219 -26.29 -17.24 -3.41
C SER A 219 -25.90 -15.87 -2.82
N ILE A 220 -26.61 -14.81 -3.21
CA ILE A 220 -26.42 -13.46 -2.64
C ILE A 220 -26.80 -13.44 -1.15
N PHE A 221 -27.89 -14.11 -0.77
CA PHE A 221 -28.36 -14.16 0.62
C PHE A 221 -27.41 -14.92 1.55
N VAL A 222 -26.94 -16.10 1.13
CA VAL A 222 -25.97 -16.90 1.91
C VAL A 222 -24.64 -16.15 2.07
N TYR A 223 -24.21 -15.42 1.05
CA TYR A 223 -22.98 -14.63 1.10
C TYR A 223 -23.07 -13.46 2.09
N LEU A 224 -24.18 -12.71 2.06
CA LEU A 224 -24.44 -11.64 3.04
C LEU A 224 -24.41 -12.15 4.49
N LEU A 225 -24.99 -13.33 4.72
CA LEU A 225 -25.01 -13.99 6.02
C LEU A 225 -23.61 -14.38 6.50
N LEU A 226 -22.76 -14.88 5.61
CA LEU A 226 -21.39 -15.27 5.94
C LEU A 226 -20.44 -14.08 6.14
N SER A 227 -20.71 -12.94 5.49
CA SER A 227 -19.91 -11.71 5.66
C SER A 227 -20.20 -10.91 6.94
N ALA A 228 -21.30 -11.26 7.63
CA ALA A 228 -21.72 -10.63 8.87
C ALA A 228 -21.13 -11.29 10.13
N TYR A 229 -20.43 -12.41 9.97
CA TYR A 229 -19.69 -13.15 11.02
C TYR A 229 -18.18 -13.07 10.77
#